data_AF-A0A7V9NZJ2-F1
#
_entry.id   AF-A0A7V9NZJ2-F1
#
_cell.length_a   1.000
_cell.length_b   1.000
_cell.length_c   1.000
_cell.angle_alpha   90.00
_cell.angle_beta   90.00
_cell.angle_gamma   90.00
#
_symmetry.space_group_name_H-M   'P 1'
#
loop_
_entity.id
_entity.type
_entity.pdbx_description
1 polymer ?
#
loop_
_entity_poly.entity_id
_entity_poly.type
_entity_poly.pdbx_seq_one_letter_code
_entity_poly.pdbx_strand_id
1 'polypeptide(L)'
;MVNPIDKDKVAENPGLIPYPHTIGSIVVKPEDVGKLKSRALSAMHEQTQMQLFQIQKQVELLIDQANEIKKRVDVSEYIYMATISFEPFIGNSYHLYKKNGEYKLMMIGPEEWGRSAPNSLEFVSTVRLLSDHTWEVV
;
A
#
# COMPACT_ATOMS: atom_id res chain seq x y z
N MET A 1 61.57 -10.92 -41.80
CA MET A 1 61.67 -12.13 -40.97
C MET A 1 60.49 -13.01 -41.31
N VAL A 2 60.71 -14.16 -41.94
CA VAL A 2 59.63 -15.08 -42.34
C VAL A 2 59.21 -15.83 -41.08
N ASN A 3 57.93 -15.77 -40.71
CA ASN A 3 57.39 -16.55 -39.59
C ASN A 3 57.63 -18.05 -39.89
N PRO A 4 58.41 -18.78 -39.07
CA PRO A 4 58.71 -20.18 -39.31
C PRO A 4 57.52 -21.12 -39.03
N ILE A 5 56.40 -20.58 -38.52
CA ILE A 5 55.19 -21.34 -38.22
C ILE A 5 54.32 -21.44 -39.46
N ASP A 6 53.91 -22.68 -39.77
CA ASP A 6 53.00 -23.03 -40.85
C ASP A 6 51.69 -22.24 -40.76
N LYS A 7 51.38 -21.45 -41.79
CA LYS A 7 50.19 -20.58 -41.83
C LYS A 7 48.88 -21.36 -41.73
N ASP A 8 48.87 -22.60 -42.21
CA ASP A 8 47.68 -23.46 -42.17
C ASP A 8 47.42 -24.05 -40.78
N LYS A 9 48.35 -23.86 -39.83
CA LYS A 9 48.28 -24.38 -38.46
C LYS A 9 48.05 -23.31 -37.39
N VAL A 10 47.79 -22.06 -37.79
CA VAL A 10 47.53 -20.94 -36.87
C VAL A 10 46.32 -20.13 -37.33
N ALA A 11 45.46 -19.75 -36.40
CA ALA A 11 44.39 -18.80 -36.67
C ALA A 11 44.95 -17.37 -36.71
N GLU A 12 44.53 -16.55 -37.67
CA GLU A 12 45.01 -15.16 -37.80
C GLU A 12 44.55 -14.26 -36.63
N ASN A 13 43.34 -14.49 -36.11
CA ASN A 13 42.75 -13.75 -34.98
C ASN A 13 42.26 -14.70 -33.86
N PRO A 14 43.17 -15.29 -33.09
CA PRO A 14 42.84 -16.35 -32.11
C PRO A 14 41.99 -15.89 -30.92
N GLY A 15 41.89 -14.58 -30.66
CA GLY A 15 41.08 -14.04 -29.56
C GLY A 15 39.58 -13.90 -29.85
N LEU A 16 39.15 -14.08 -31.10
CA LEU A 16 37.76 -13.87 -31.53
C LEU A 16 36.98 -15.17 -31.81
N ILE A 17 37.67 -16.31 -31.77
CA ILE A 17 37.08 -17.61 -32.13
C ILE A 17 36.47 -18.29 -30.89
N PRO A 18 35.25 -18.87 -31.01
CA PRO A 18 34.58 -19.51 -29.88
C PRO A 18 35.05 -20.95 -29.62
N TYR A 19 36.16 -21.38 -30.21
CA TYR A 19 36.68 -22.74 -30.13
C TYR A 19 38.22 -22.76 -30.03
N PRO A 20 38.82 -23.86 -29.53
CA PRO A 20 40.28 -23.99 -29.41
C PRO A 20 40.96 -23.97 -30.81
N HIS A 21 41.96 -23.12 -31.02
CA HIS A 21 42.71 -23.02 -32.30
C HIS A 21 44.01 -23.82 -32.33
N THR A 22 44.44 -24.38 -31.19
CA THR A 22 45.63 -25.23 -31.12
C THR A 22 45.34 -26.50 -30.33
N ILE A 23 46.12 -27.55 -30.57
CA ILE A 23 45.96 -28.88 -29.95
C ILE A 23 46.14 -28.82 -28.41
N GLY A 24 46.86 -27.80 -27.89
CA GLY A 24 47.04 -27.55 -26.45
C GLY A 24 46.12 -26.48 -25.86
N SER A 25 45.14 -25.97 -26.62
CA SER A 25 44.22 -24.93 -26.16
C SER A 25 43.17 -25.49 -25.19
N ILE A 26 42.77 -24.68 -24.20
CA ILE A 26 41.73 -25.03 -23.22
C ILE A 26 40.37 -25.18 -23.93
N VAL A 27 39.61 -26.23 -23.61
CA VAL A 27 38.24 -26.43 -24.13
C VAL A 27 37.33 -25.31 -23.63
N VAL A 28 36.93 -24.41 -24.53
CA VAL A 28 35.92 -23.39 -24.26
C VAL A 28 34.55 -24.04 -24.40
N LYS A 29 33.89 -24.31 -23.26
CA LYS A 29 32.50 -24.75 -23.26
C LYS A 29 31.61 -23.51 -23.33
N PRO A 30 30.75 -23.36 -24.35
CA PRO A 30 29.81 -22.24 -24.38
C PRO A 30 28.90 -22.33 -23.14
N GLU A 31 28.72 -21.20 -22.47
CA GLU A 31 27.78 -21.11 -21.36
C GLU A 31 26.36 -21.36 -21.88
N ASP A 32 25.53 -22.03 -21.06
CA ASP A 32 24.14 -22.31 -21.42
C ASP A 32 23.31 -21.02 -21.31
N VAL A 33 23.33 -20.26 -22.41
CA VAL A 33 22.58 -19.01 -22.57
C VAL A 33 21.07 -19.23 -22.34
N GLY A 34 20.55 -20.43 -22.62
CA GLY A 34 19.16 -20.79 -22.37
C GLY A 34 18.86 -20.85 -20.87
N LYS A 35 19.71 -21.53 -20.11
CA LYS A 35 19.62 -21.59 -18.64
C LYS A 35 19.78 -20.22 -17.99
N LEU A 36 20.69 -19.38 -18.50
CA LEU A 36 20.87 -18.01 -18.00
C LEU A 36 19.61 -17.17 -18.21
N LYS A 37 19.06 -17.18 -19.43
CA LYS A 37 17.82 -16.45 -19.77
C LYS A 37 16.63 -16.93 -18.96
N SER A 38 16.49 -18.24 -18.80
CA SER A 38 15.41 -18.83 -17.99
C SER A 38 15.48 -18.35 -16.53
N ARG A 39 16.67 -18.40 -15.91
CA ARG A 39 16.88 -17.88 -14.54
C ARG A 39 16.58 -16.39 -14.42
N ALA A 40 17.03 -15.59 -15.37
CA ALA A 40 16.76 -14.15 -15.40
C ALA A 40 15.25 -13.87 -15.52
N LEU A 41 14.54 -14.63 -16.36
CA LEU A 41 13.10 -14.52 -16.51
C LEU A 41 12.35 -14.90 -15.23
N SER A 42 12.73 -16.01 -14.58
CA SER A 42 12.15 -16.41 -13.29
C SER A 42 12.37 -15.36 -12.21
N ALA A 43 13.60 -14.83 -12.08
CA ALA A 43 13.91 -13.77 -11.12
C ALA A 43 13.12 -12.49 -11.40
N MET A 44 12.97 -12.12 -12.68
CA MET A 44 12.16 -10.97 -13.10
C MET A 44 10.67 -11.16 -12.72
N HIS A 45 10.12 -12.36 -12.93
CA HIS A 45 8.74 -12.67 -12.53
C HIS A 45 8.54 -12.58 -11.02
N GLU A 46 9.45 -13.16 -10.23
CA GLU A 46 9.41 -13.09 -8.78
C GLU A 46 9.48 -11.64 -8.30
N GLN A 47 10.39 -10.83 -8.85
CA GLN A 47 10.49 -9.41 -8.54
C GLN A 47 9.21 -8.64 -8.89
N THR A 48 8.64 -8.92 -10.06
CA THR A 48 7.39 -8.29 -10.50
C THR A 48 6.24 -8.65 -9.56
N GLN A 49 6.13 -9.91 -9.14
CA GLN A 49 5.11 -10.35 -8.19
C GLN A 49 5.25 -9.65 -6.84
N MET A 50 6.47 -9.52 -6.32
CA MET A 50 6.73 -8.78 -5.08
C MET A 50 6.30 -7.30 -5.20
N GLN A 51 6.58 -6.64 -6.32
CA GLN A 51 6.18 -5.25 -6.55
C GLN A 51 4.67 -5.10 -6.66
N LEU A 52 4.00 -6.00 -7.39
CA LEU A 52 2.53 -6.00 -7.48
C LEU A 52 1.88 -6.20 -6.11
N PHE A 53 2.43 -7.07 -5.27
CA PHE A 53 1.95 -7.25 -3.90
C PHE A 53 2.15 -5.99 -3.04
N GLN A 54 3.25 -5.26 -3.21
CA GLN A 54 3.46 -3.98 -2.54
C GLN A 54 2.45 -2.92 -2.99
N ILE A 55 2.15 -2.86 -4.30
CA ILE A 55 1.13 -1.95 -4.85
C ILE A 55 -0.25 -2.30 -4.29
N GLN A 56 -0.60 -3.59 -4.23
CA GLN A 56 -1.87 -4.04 -3.67
C GLN A 56 -2.06 -3.53 -2.23
N LYS A 57 -1.04 -3.69 -1.37
CA LYS A 57 -1.10 -3.18 0.01
C LYS A 57 -1.29 -1.67 0.10
N GLN A 58 -0.64 -0.93 -0.80
CA GLN A 58 -0.81 0.53 -0.87
C GLN A 58 -2.24 0.89 -1.29
N VAL A 59 -2.82 0.16 -2.25
CA VAL A 59 -4.22 0.36 -2.67
C VAL A 59 -5.19 0.02 -1.54
N GLU A 60 -4.96 -1.08 -0.81
CA GLU A 60 -5.78 -1.43 0.36
C GLU A 60 -5.74 -0.31 1.41
N LEU A 61 -4.56 0.23 1.73
CA LEU A 61 -4.43 1.37 2.62
C LEU A 61 -5.18 2.62 2.10
N LEU A 62 -5.10 2.90 0.81
CA LEU A 62 -5.82 4.04 0.19
C LEU A 62 -7.34 3.86 0.26
N ILE A 63 -7.84 2.64 0.11
CA ILE A 63 -9.27 2.31 0.26
C ILE A 63 -9.71 2.59 1.70
N ASP A 64 -8.93 2.14 2.68
CA ASP A 64 -9.21 2.38 4.10
C ASP A 64 -9.24 3.89 4.42
N GLN A 65 -8.25 4.64 3.93
CA GLN A 65 -8.21 6.10 4.06
C GLN A 65 -9.41 6.78 3.40
N ALA A 66 -9.82 6.34 2.21
CA ALA A 66 -10.99 6.88 1.53
C ALA A 66 -12.29 6.60 2.30
N ASN A 67 -12.42 5.41 2.89
CA ASN A 67 -13.55 5.06 3.74
C ASN A 67 -13.61 5.90 5.02
N GLU A 68 -12.46 6.16 5.65
CA GLU A 68 -12.36 7.03 6.82
C GLU A 68 -12.78 8.47 6.49
N ILE A 69 -12.29 9.02 5.37
CA ILE A 69 -12.68 10.35 4.88
C ILE A 69 -14.19 10.40 4.63
N LYS A 70 -14.76 9.39 3.97
CA LYS A 70 -16.20 9.32 3.73
C LYS A 70 -16.99 9.30 5.03
N LYS A 71 -16.59 8.46 6.00
CA LYS A 71 -17.23 8.39 7.32
C LYS A 71 -17.20 9.74 8.02
N ARG A 72 -16.08 10.46 7.95
CA ARG A 72 -15.95 11.81 8.52
C ARG A 72 -16.92 12.80 7.88
N VAL A 73 -17.09 12.75 6.56
CA VAL A 73 -18.07 13.58 5.84
C VAL A 73 -19.49 13.24 6.27
N ASP A 74 -19.87 11.95 6.21
CA ASP A 74 -21.23 11.49 6.56
C ASP A 74 -21.60 11.90 8.00
N VAL A 75 -20.69 11.71 8.97
CA VAL A 75 -20.91 12.10 10.36
C VAL A 75 -20.98 13.62 10.52
N SER A 76 -20.16 14.38 9.79
CA SER A 76 -20.21 15.84 9.82
C SER A 76 -21.54 16.37 9.29
N GLU A 77 -22.10 15.76 8.24
CA GLU A 77 -23.44 16.09 7.73
C GLU A 77 -24.52 15.79 8.78
N TYR A 78 -24.45 14.65 9.47
CA TYR A 78 -25.39 14.33 10.55
C TYR A 78 -25.31 15.32 11.71
N ILE A 79 -24.10 15.77 12.09
CA ILE A 79 -23.92 16.77 13.14
C ILE A 79 -24.50 18.12 12.71
N TYR A 80 -24.32 18.52 11.44
CA TYR A 80 -24.91 19.74 10.91
C TYR A 80 -26.45 19.70 10.95
N MET A 81 -27.04 18.53 10.74
CA MET A 81 -28.49 18.30 10.87
C MET A 81 -28.96 18.05 12.31
N ALA A 82 -28.04 17.88 13.27
CA ALA A 82 -28.38 17.50 14.62
C ALA A 82 -28.90 18.69 15.43
N THR A 83 -29.82 18.40 16.36
CA THR A 83 -30.14 19.37 17.40
C THR A 83 -28.99 19.42 18.41
N ILE A 84 -28.44 20.62 18.62
CA ILE A 84 -27.38 20.89 19.61
C ILE A 84 -27.96 21.84 20.66
N SER A 85 -27.87 21.46 21.94
CA SER A 85 -28.40 22.24 23.07
C SER A 85 -27.31 22.93 23.90
N PHE A 86 -26.09 22.99 23.38
CA PHE A 86 -24.91 23.58 24.03
C PHE A 86 -23.96 24.14 22.98
N GLU A 87 -22.97 24.93 23.40
CA GLU A 87 -21.89 25.41 22.54
C GLU A 87 -20.72 24.41 22.56
N PRO A 88 -20.35 23.79 21.42
CA PRO A 88 -19.20 22.90 21.36
C PRO A 88 -17.87 23.65 21.52
N PHE A 89 -16.94 23.07 22.27
CA PHE A 89 -15.60 23.62 22.48
C PHE A 89 -14.56 22.75 21.78
N ILE A 90 -13.59 23.42 21.16
CA ILE A 90 -12.45 22.78 20.50
C ILE A 90 -11.72 21.85 21.49
N GLY A 91 -11.36 20.66 21.00
CA GLY A 91 -10.61 19.66 21.74
C GLY A 91 -11.45 18.71 22.57
N ASN A 92 -12.75 19.00 22.76
CA ASN A 92 -13.66 18.15 23.52
C ASN A 92 -14.34 17.09 22.65
N SER A 93 -14.67 15.97 23.29
CA SER A 93 -15.42 14.88 22.69
C SER A 93 -16.91 15.00 23.00
N TYR A 94 -17.72 14.60 22.03
CA TYR A 94 -19.16 14.61 22.03
C TYR A 94 -19.68 13.32 21.39
N HIS A 95 -20.94 13.03 21.62
CA HIS A 95 -21.56 11.77 21.20
C HIS A 95 -22.81 12.06 20.38
N LEU A 96 -22.80 11.59 19.14
CA LEU A 96 -23.91 11.71 18.22
C LEU A 96 -24.87 10.55 18.44
N TYR A 97 -26.14 10.88 18.67
CA TYR A 97 -27.23 9.93 18.82
C TYR A 97 -28.32 10.18 17.79
N LYS A 98 -29.09 9.14 17.50
CA LYS A 98 -30.34 9.22 16.76
C LYS A 98 -31.49 8.91 17.71
N LYS A 99 -32.50 9.79 17.75
CA LYS A 99 -33.69 9.63 18.57
C LYS A 99 -34.93 9.99 17.76
N ASN A 100 -35.83 9.03 17.58
CA ASN A 100 -37.08 9.21 16.83
C ASN A 100 -36.86 9.77 15.40
N GLY A 101 -35.75 9.43 14.76
CA GLY A 101 -35.40 9.91 13.41
C GLY A 101 -34.60 11.21 13.36
N GLU A 102 -34.45 11.92 14.47
CA GLU A 102 -33.64 13.14 14.56
C GLU A 102 -32.26 12.85 15.14
N TYR A 103 -31.24 13.51 14.61
CA TYR A 103 -29.90 13.48 15.19
C TYR A 103 -29.78 14.47 16.35
N LYS A 104 -29.07 14.06 17.41
CA LYS A 104 -28.78 14.90 18.57
C LYS A 104 -27.32 14.74 18.98
N LEU A 105 -26.61 15.85 19.10
CA LEU A 105 -25.27 15.86 19.66
C LEU A 105 -25.38 16.05 21.18
N MET A 106 -24.71 15.19 21.94
CA MET A 106 -24.75 15.19 23.41
C MET A 106 -23.33 15.13 24.00
N MET A 107 -23.18 15.58 25.24
CA MET A 107 -21.93 15.46 25.99
C MET A 107 -21.78 14.12 26.72
N ILE A 108 -22.88 13.39 26.93
CA ILE A 108 -22.92 12.14 27.71
C ILE A 108 -22.68 10.97 26.76
N GLY A 109 -21.67 10.16 27.06
CA GLY A 109 -21.31 8.97 26.30
C GLY A 109 -22.21 7.76 26.57
N PRO A 110 -22.19 6.73 25.69
CA PRO A 110 -23.08 5.56 25.80
C PRO A 110 -22.89 4.80 27.11
N GLU A 111 -21.65 4.74 27.64
CA GLU A 111 -21.31 4.08 28.89
C GLU A 111 -21.66 4.91 30.15
N GLU A 112 -21.90 6.21 29.99
CA GLU A 112 -22.12 7.13 31.11
C GLU A 112 -23.58 7.18 31.58
N TRP A 113 -24.50 6.60 30.82
CA TRP A 113 -25.93 6.62 31.12
C TRP A 113 -26.32 5.74 32.32
N GLY A 114 -25.52 4.73 32.66
CA GLY A 114 -25.86 3.75 33.70
C GLY A 114 -27.26 3.15 33.51
N ARG A 115 -28.11 3.23 34.54
CA ARG A 115 -29.51 2.74 34.49
C ARG A 115 -30.50 3.73 33.85
N SER A 116 -30.05 4.92 33.49
CA SER A 116 -30.91 6.01 33.01
C SER A 116 -30.91 6.14 31.50
N ALA A 117 -30.28 5.21 30.77
CA ALA A 117 -30.21 5.19 29.32
C ALA A 117 -31.63 5.18 28.70
N PRO A 118 -32.02 6.22 27.95
CA PRO A 118 -33.28 6.20 27.22
C PRO A 118 -33.26 5.14 26.11
N ASN A 119 -34.20 4.18 26.14
CA ASN A 119 -34.32 3.13 25.11
C ASN A 119 -34.53 3.64 23.67
N SER A 120 -34.81 4.94 23.51
CA SER A 120 -35.02 5.59 22.21
C SER A 120 -33.77 6.27 21.66
N LEU A 121 -32.65 6.24 22.39
CA LEU A 121 -31.37 6.78 21.92
C LEU A 121 -30.53 5.66 21.29
N GLU A 122 -30.32 5.77 19.99
CA GLU A 122 -29.40 4.93 19.23
C GLU A 122 -28.06 5.67 19.12
N PHE A 123 -26.98 5.05 19.59
CA PHE A 123 -25.64 5.62 19.47
C PHE A 123 -25.12 5.52 18.03
N VAL A 124 -24.61 6.63 17.48
CA VAL A 124 -24.10 6.68 16.10
C VAL A 124 -22.58 6.74 16.08
N SER A 125 -21.98 7.72 16.76
CA SER A 125 -20.53 7.89 16.80
C SER A 125 -20.08 8.81 17.94
N THR A 126 -18.84 8.65 18.37
CA THR A 126 -18.14 9.65 19.18
C THR A 126 -17.37 10.55 18.24
N VAL A 127 -17.42 11.85 18.49
CA VAL A 127 -16.73 12.86 17.69
C VAL A 127 -15.98 13.84 18.54
N ARG A 128 -14.90 14.39 18.00
CA ARG A 128 -14.11 15.43 18.62
C ARG A 128 -14.11 16.68 17.76
N LEU A 129 -14.33 17.84 18.36
CA LEU A 129 -14.21 19.11 17.65
C LEU A 129 -12.72 19.48 17.52
N LEU A 130 -12.22 19.61 16.30
CA LEU A 130 -10.83 19.99 16.03
C LEU A 130 -10.62 21.51 16.01
N SER A 131 -9.37 21.95 15.99
CA SER A 131 -9.01 23.38 16.00
C SER A 131 -9.50 24.15 14.76
N ASP A 132 -9.67 23.45 13.64
CA ASP A 132 -10.19 24.00 12.38
C ASP A 132 -11.73 23.96 12.30
N HIS A 133 -12.41 23.71 13.43
CA HIS A 133 -13.87 23.58 13.55
C HIS A 133 -14.47 22.41 12.76
N THR A 134 -13.64 21.44 12.36
CA THR A 134 -14.11 20.20 11.77
C THR A 134 -14.29 19.12 12.83
N TRP A 135 -15.03 18.08 12.47
CA TRP A 135 -15.27 16.93 13.34
C TRP A 135 -14.33 15.78 12.97
N GLU A 136 -13.71 15.19 13.98
CA GLU A 136 -13.00 13.92 13.91
C GLU A 136 -13.91 12.83 14.50
N VAL A 137 -13.95 11.65 13.87
CA VAL A 137 -14.65 10.49 14.41
C VAL A 137 -13.66 9.67 15.22
N VAL A 138 -13.97 9.44 16.51
CA VAL A 138 -13.10 8.73 17.47
C VAL A 138 -13.59 7.30 17.70
#